data_AF-A0A9P7HN49-F1
#
_entry.id   AF-A0A9P7HN49-F1
#
_cell.length_a   1.000
_cell.length_b   1.000
_cell.length_c   1.000
_cell.angle_alpha   90.00
_cell.angle_beta   90.00
_cell.angle_gamma   90.00
#
_symmetry.space_group_name_H-M   'P 1'
#
loop_
_entity.id
_entity.type
_entity.pdbx_description
1 polymer ?
#
loop_
_entity_poly.entity_id
_entity_poly.type
_entity_poly.pdbx_seq_one_letter_code
_entity_poly.pdbx_strand_id
1 'polypeptide(L)'
;MSNPSPDLVIGIDFGTTGTAVAYADPSENKVHHVTNWPEGFKNYNKVPSMVAFERRNLEAWGFGVMNLEPQSITNPGFKIPMGT
;
A
#
# COMPACT_ATOMS: atom_id res chain seq x y z
N MET A 1 32.91 -21.06 3.26
CA MET A 1 31.65 -20.71 3.92
C MET A 1 30.64 -20.45 2.81
N SER A 2 29.47 -21.11 2.82
CA SER A 2 28.40 -20.76 1.89
C SER A 2 27.85 -19.39 2.29
N ASN A 3 27.67 -18.50 1.31
CA ASN A 3 26.92 -17.27 1.57
C ASN A 3 25.48 -17.66 1.95
N PRO A 4 24.90 -17.05 2.99
CA PRO A 4 23.48 -17.26 3.28
C PRO A 4 22.67 -16.78 2.07
N SER A 5 21.83 -17.67 1.52
CA SER A 5 20.82 -17.31 0.55
C SER A 5 19.59 -16.75 1.28
N PRO A 6 18.90 -15.74 0.72
CA PRO A 6 17.64 -15.29 1.30
C PRO A 6 16.59 -16.41 1.25
N ASP A 7 15.73 -16.49 2.26
CA ASP A 7 14.59 -17.42 2.25
C ASP A 7 13.43 -16.89 1.39
N LEU A 8 13.35 -15.56 1.20
CA LEU A 8 12.31 -14.89 0.42
C LEU A 8 12.86 -13.57 -0.14
N VAL A 9 12.55 -13.27 -1.39
CA VAL A 9 12.85 -11.97 -2.02
C VAL A 9 11.54 -11.24 -2.27
N ILE A 10 11.43 -9.99 -1.79
CA ILE A 10 10.24 -9.15 -1.95
C ILE A 10 10.59 -7.95 -2.83
N GLY A 11 9.83 -7.75 -3.90
CA GLY A 11 9.87 -6.56 -4.74
C GLY A 11 8.71 -5.63 -4.42
N ILE A 12 9.00 -4.34 -4.23
CA ILE A 12 8.01 -3.30 -3.94
C ILE A 12 8.14 -2.19 -5.00
N ASP A 13 7.06 -1.93 -5.73
CA ASP A 13 6.91 -0.77 -6.61
C ASP A 13 6.13 0.31 -5.85
N PHE A 14 6.81 1.37 -5.41
CA PHE A 14 6.22 2.49 -4.67
C PHE A 14 5.91 3.66 -5.62
N GLY A 15 4.92 3.45 -6.51
CA GLY A 15 4.51 4.46 -7.47
C GLY A 15 3.74 5.62 -6.82
N THR A 16 3.66 6.75 -7.53
CA THR A 16 2.94 7.95 -7.04
C THR A 16 1.46 7.66 -6.74
N THR A 17 0.77 6.92 -7.61
CA THR A 17 -0.68 6.66 -7.47
C THR A 17 -0.98 5.30 -6.84
N GLY A 18 -0.14 4.30 -7.12
CA GLY A 18 -0.37 2.94 -6.67
C GLY A 18 0.92 2.20 -6.36
N THR A 19 0.85 1.41 -5.30
CA THR A 19 1.91 0.53 -4.82
C THR A 19 1.61 -0.91 -5.21
N ALA A 20 2.64 -1.66 -5.64
CA ALA A 20 2.53 -3.09 -5.95
C ALA A 20 3.57 -3.88 -5.13
N VAL A 21 3.22 -5.12 -4.78
CA VAL A 21 4.15 -6.05 -4.11
C VAL A 21 4.15 -7.38 -4.84
N ALA A 22 5.35 -7.92 -5.07
CA ALA A 22 5.56 -9.27 -5.55
C ALA A 22 6.64 -9.95 -4.71
N TYR A 23 6.64 -11.28 -4.66
CA TYR A 23 7.64 -12.05 -3.95
C TYR A 23 8.05 -13.31 -4.73
N ALA A 24 9.25 -13.81 -4.43
CA ALA A 24 9.76 -15.07 -4.93
C ALA A 24 10.50 -15.81 -3.81
N ASP A 25 10.16 -17.09 -3.62
CA ASP A 25 10.96 -18.04 -2.84
C ASP A 25 12.09 -18.52 -3.77
N PRO A 26 13.38 -18.34 -3.42
CA PRO A 26 14.49 -18.75 -4.29
C PRO A 26 14.56 -20.26 -4.58
N SER A 27 13.85 -21.10 -3.83
CA SER A 27 13.67 -22.52 -4.13
C SER A 27 12.66 -22.77 -5.26
N GLU A 28 11.83 -21.78 -5.60
CA GLU A 28 10.85 -21.81 -6.67
C GLU A 28 11.30 -20.98 -7.87
N ASN A 29 11.11 -21.48 -9.09
CA ASN A 29 11.32 -20.69 -10.31
C ASN A 29 10.06 -19.90 -10.68
N LYS A 30 9.51 -19.13 -9.74
CA LYS A 30 8.21 -18.44 -9.90
C LYS A 30 8.16 -17.13 -9.10
N VAL A 31 7.55 -16.12 -9.72
CA VAL A 31 7.18 -14.86 -9.07
C VAL A 31 5.70 -14.87 -8.74
N HIS A 32 5.36 -14.49 -7.52
CA HIS A 32 3.98 -14.37 -7.02
C HIS A 32 3.63 -12.90 -6.82
N HIS A 33 2.50 -12.48 -7.40
CA HIS A 33 2.00 -11.11 -7.25
C HIS A 33 1.00 -11.06 -6.09
N VAL A 34 1.10 -10.03 -5.25
CA VAL A 34 0.07 -9.74 -4.25
C VAL A 34 -1.09 -9.06 -4.96
N THR A 35 -2.23 -9.76 -5.04
CA THR A 35 -3.45 -9.27 -5.69
C THR A 35 -4.65 -9.18 -4.75
N ASN A 36 -4.52 -9.73 -3.54
CA ASN A 36 -5.52 -9.67 -2.49
C ASN A 36 -4.98 -8.80 -1.36
N TRP A 37 -5.46 -7.56 -1.32
CA TRP A 37 -5.01 -6.56 -0.37
C TRP A 37 -5.96 -6.48 0.83
N PRO A 38 -5.46 -6.18 2.04
CA PRO A 38 -6.30 -5.85 3.18
C PRO A 38 -7.27 -4.71 2.82
N GLU A 39 -8.54 -4.86 3.23
CA GLU A 39 -9.60 -3.86 3.04
C GLU A 39 -9.88 -3.48 1.57
N GLY A 40 -9.26 -4.22 0.64
CA GLY A 40 -9.37 -4.03 -0.79
C GLY A 40 -10.25 -5.07 -1.45
N PHE A 41 -10.50 -4.82 -2.72
CA PHE A 41 -11.15 -5.77 -3.59
C PHE A 41 -10.19 -6.90 -4.00
N LYS A 42 -10.74 -8.09 -4.27
CA LYS A 42 -9.95 -9.22 -4.78
C LYS A 42 -9.43 -8.93 -6.19
N ASN A 43 -8.26 -9.48 -6.52
CA ASN A 43 -7.65 -9.44 -7.86
C ASN A 43 -7.16 -8.05 -8.33
N TYR A 44 -6.72 -7.19 -7.42
CA TYR A 44 -6.11 -5.90 -7.77
C TYR A 44 -4.59 -6.00 -7.70
N ASN A 45 -3.90 -5.77 -8.82
CA ASN A 45 -2.44 -5.87 -8.88
C ASN A 45 -1.70 -4.73 -8.13
N LYS A 46 -2.42 -3.68 -7.74
CA LYS A 46 -1.89 -2.51 -7.04
C LYS A 46 -2.90 -2.02 -5.99
N VAL A 47 -2.38 -1.45 -4.92
CA VAL A 47 -3.13 -0.74 -3.87
C VAL A 47 -2.85 0.77 -4.00
N PRO A 48 -3.80 1.68 -3.70
CA PRO A 48 -3.52 3.12 -3.71
C PRO A 48 -2.31 3.51 -2.85
N SER A 49 -1.43 4.37 -3.36
CA SER A 49 -0.31 4.91 -2.59
C SER A 49 -0.77 6.04 -1.66
N MET A 50 -1.61 5.69 -0.69
CA MET A 50 -2.29 6.63 0.19
C MET A 50 -2.19 6.19 1.65
N VAL A 51 -2.11 7.18 2.53
CA VAL A 51 -2.20 7.01 3.98
C VAL A 51 -3.13 8.08 4.56
N ALA A 52 -3.90 7.71 5.57
CA ALA A 52 -4.71 8.63 6.36
C ALA A 52 -4.19 8.64 7.79
N PHE A 53 -4.20 9.81 8.40
CA PHE A 53 -3.78 9.98 9.80
C PHE A 53 -4.91 10.61 10.61
N GLU A 54 -5.15 10.08 11.80
CA GLU A 54 -5.95 10.72 12.83
C GLU A 54 -5.05 11.07 14.02
N ARG A 55 -5.03 12.35 14.43
CA ARG A 55 -4.26 12.83 15.60
C ARG A 55 -2.79 12.36 15.62
N ARG A 56 -2.16 12.31 14.43
CA ARG A 56 -0.77 11.84 14.18
C ARG A 56 -0.56 10.32 14.25
N ASN A 57 -1.59 9.54 14.50
CA ASN A 57 -1.54 8.08 14.36
C ASN A 57 -1.94 7.70 12.94
N LEU A 58 -1.28 6.67 12.39
CA LEU A 58 -1.71 6.09 11.11
C LEU A 58 -3.07 5.43 11.33
N GLU A 59 -4.07 5.95 10.64
CA GLU A 59 -5.46 5.46 10.73
C GLU A 59 -5.73 4.40 9.67
N ALA A 60 -5.34 4.68 8.43
CA ALA A 60 -5.55 3.76 7.32
C ALA A 60 -4.47 3.90 6.26
N TRP A 61 -4.35 2.87 5.43
CA TRP A 61 -3.45 2.81 4.28
C TRP A 61 -4.21 2.23 3.08
N GLY A 62 -3.77 2.56 1.86
CA GLY A 62 -4.25 1.87 0.67
C GLY A 62 -5.75 1.96 0.47
N PHE A 63 -6.40 0.81 0.23
CA PHE A 63 -7.86 0.74 0.11
C PHE A 63 -8.59 1.11 1.40
N GLY A 64 -7.97 0.93 2.57
CA GLY A 64 -8.57 1.33 3.85
C GLY A 64 -8.87 2.83 3.92
N VAL A 65 -8.06 3.66 3.25
CA VAL A 65 -8.32 5.10 3.16
C VAL A 65 -9.64 5.40 2.44
N MET A 66 -10.02 4.58 1.45
CA MET A 66 -11.26 4.76 0.68
C MET A 66 -12.51 4.33 1.46
N ASN A 67 -12.33 3.57 2.55
CA ASN A 67 -13.42 3.11 3.42
C ASN A 67 -13.69 4.07 4.58
N LEU A 68 -12.90 5.15 4.72
CA LEU A 68 -13.11 6.14 5.76
C LEU A 68 -14.32 7.02 5.44
N GLU A 69 -15.17 7.25 6.44
CA GLU A 69 -16.29 8.19 6.33
C GLU A 69 -15.76 9.62 6.14
N PRO A 70 -16.37 10.45 5.26
CA PRO A 70 -15.92 11.81 4.94
C PRO A 70 -15.79 12.77 6.14
N GLN A 71 -16.29 12.41 7.31
CA GLN A 71 -16.26 13.25 8.52
C GLN A 71 -14.98 13.10 9.38
N SER A 72 -14.07 12.19 9.04
CA SER A 72 -12.81 11.97 9.78
C SER A 72 -11.63 12.83 9.30
N ILE A 73 -11.77 13.52 8.16
CA ILE A 73 -10.71 14.37 7.58
C ILE A 73 -10.97 15.86 7.89
N THR A 74 -11.15 16.21 9.16
CA THR A 74 -11.03 17.62 9.58
C THR A 74 -9.61 17.87 10.05
N ASN A 75 -8.71 18.10 9.09
CA ASN A 75 -7.40 18.66 9.41
C ASN A 75 -7.54 20.19 9.33
N PRO A 76 -7.61 20.94 10.45
CA PRO A 76 -7.78 22.40 10.42
C PRO A 76 -6.63 23.15 9.70
N GLY A 77 -5.55 22.44 9.32
CA GLY A 77 -4.41 22.99 8.59
C GLY A 77 -4.31 22.63 7.10
N PHE A 78 -5.20 21.80 6.53
CA PHE A 78 -5.14 21.43 5.10
C PHE A 78 -6.31 22.06 4.33
N LYS A 79 -6.09 23.25 3.76
CA LYS A 79 -7.01 23.85 2.79
C LYS A 79 -6.65 23.31 1.42
N ILE A 80 -7.56 22.58 0.78
CA ILE A 80 -7.51 22.31 -0.66
C ILE A 80 -7.58 23.69 -1.33
N PRO A 81 -6.57 24.10 -2.13
CA PRO A 81 -6.71 25.31 -2.91
C PRO A 81 -7.79 25.03 -3.96
N MET A 82 -8.97 25.59 -3.75
CA MET A 82 -9.96 25.72 -4.82
C MET A 82 -9.34 26.67 -5.84
N GLY A 83 -9.00 26.13 -7.01
CA GLY A 83 -8.45 26.90 -8.12
C GLY A 83 -9.37 28.06 -8.49
N THR A 84 -8.76 29.23 -8.67
CA THR A 84 -9.36 30.43 -9.25
C THR A 84 -9.54 30.30 -10.75
#